data_AF-A0A916HYH1-F1
#
_entry.id   AF-A0A916HYH1-F1
#
_cell.length_a   1.000
_cell.length_b   1.000
_cell.length_c   1.000
_cell.angle_alpha   90.00
_cell.angle_beta   90.00
_cell.angle_gamma   90.00
#
_symmetry.space_group_name_H-M   'P 1'
#
loop_
_entity.id
_entity.type
_entity.pdbx_description
1 polymer ?
#
loop_
_entity_poly.entity_id
_entity_poly.type
_entity_poly.pdbx_seq_one_letter_code
_entity_poly.pdbx_strand_id
1 'polypeptide(L)' 'MKRTNIVIDEILVARVKKVAGVRTTREAVDYALRAVVRAKEAQAIRRFKGSGIWTGDLGRTRRSRV' A
#
# COMPACT_ATOMS: atom_id res chain seq x y z
N MET A 1 -7.42 -13.34 -16.35
CA MET A 1 -6.23 -13.62 -15.49
C MET A 1 -5.48 -14.81 -16.07
N LYS A 2 -4.14 -14.84 -16.00
CA LYS A 2 -3.31 -15.98 -16.45
C LYS A 2 -2.99 -16.88 -15.26
N ARG A 3 -3.02 -18.21 -15.44
CA ARG A 3 -2.56 -19.17 -14.43
C ARG A 3 -1.03 -19.28 -14.48
N THR A 4 -0.39 -19.33 -13.33
CA THR A 4 1.06 -19.47 -13.20
C THR A 4 1.35 -20.40 -12.03
N ASN A 5 2.30 -21.32 -12.21
CA ASN A 5 2.77 -22.20 -11.14
C ASN A 5 4.05 -21.58 -10.55
N ILE A 6 4.05 -21.32 -9.24
CA ILE A 6 5.15 -20.70 -8.52
C ILE A 6 5.28 -21.36 -7.15
N VAL A 7 6.52 -21.47 -6.67
CA VAL A 7 6.82 -21.93 -5.31
C VAL A 7 6.72 -20.72 -4.37
N ILE A 8 5.96 -20.85 -3.29
CA ILE A 8 5.72 -19.77 -2.32
C ILE A 8 5.80 -20.36 -0.91
N ASP A 9 6.31 -19.59 0.03
CA ASP A 9 6.29 -19.92 1.45
C ASP A 9 4.84 -19.91 2.01
N GLU A 10 4.38 -21.07 2.49
CA GLU A 10 3.04 -21.26 3.04
C GLU A 10 2.81 -20.49 4.35
N ILE A 11 3.85 -20.34 5.19
CA ILE A 11 3.77 -19.61 6.45
C ILE A 11 3.55 -18.13 6.16
N LEU A 12 4.26 -17.59 5.16
CA LEU A 12 4.08 -16.21 4.72
C LEU A 12 2.68 -16.00 4.14
N VAL A 13 2.20 -16.92 3.29
CA VAL A 13 0.83 -16.85 2.74
C VAL A 13 -0.21 -16.88 3.85
N ALA A 14 -0.07 -17.76 4.84
CA ALA A 14 -0.99 -17.83 5.98
C ALA A 14 -1.03 -16.51 6.75
N ARG A 15 0.12 -15.88 6.96
CA ARG A 15 0.21 -14.55 7.60
C ARG A 15 -0.46 -13.47 6.78
N VAL A 16 -0.24 -13.44 5.46
CA VAL A 16 -0.91 -12.48 4.57
C VAL A 16 -2.42 -12.69 4.58
N LYS A 17 -2.90 -13.93 4.52
CA LYS A 17 -4.33 -14.25 4.61
C LYS A 17 -4.97 -13.70 5.89
N LYS A 18 -4.28 -13.85 7.02
CA LYS A 18 -4.74 -13.37 8.32
C LYS A 18 -4.76 -11.84 8.40
N VAL A 19 -3.72 -11.18 7.87
CA VAL A 19 -3.61 -9.70 7.87
C VAL A 19 -4.60 -9.06 6.88
N ALA A 20 -4.78 -9.66 5.71
CA ALA A 20 -5.65 -9.15 4.66
C ALA A 20 -7.12 -9.60 4.81
N GLY A 21 -7.41 -10.55 5.71
CA GLY A 21 -8.77 -11.08 5.92
C GLY A 21 -9.30 -11.94 4.77
N VAL A 22 -8.42 -12.56 3.98
CA VAL A 22 -8.78 -13.30 2.76
C VAL A 22 -8.67 -14.81 2.94
N ARG A 23 -9.50 -15.55 2.19
CA ARG A 23 -9.65 -17.00 2.37
C ARG A 23 -8.79 -17.82 1.42
N THR A 24 -8.43 -17.28 0.26
CA THR A 24 -7.68 -18.02 -0.77
C THR A 24 -6.26 -17.52 -0.93
N THR A 25 -5.35 -18.42 -1.33
CA THR A 25 -3.96 -18.05 -1.68
C THR A 25 -3.92 -17.08 -2.86
N ARG A 26 -4.83 -17.23 -3.83
CA ARG A 26 -4.94 -16.31 -4.97
C ARG A 26 -5.22 -14.89 -4.52
N GLU A 27 -6.17 -14.70 -3.60
CA GLU A 27 -6.49 -13.37 -3.06
C GLU A 27 -5.35 -12.80 -2.23
N ALA A 28 -4.67 -13.63 -1.43
CA ALA A 28 -3.51 -13.20 -0.65
C ALA A 28 -2.38 -12.69 -1.55
N VAL A 29 -2.09 -13.41 -2.64
CA VAL A 29 -1.07 -13.02 -3.62
C VAL A 29 -1.49 -11.74 -4.37
N ASP A 30 -2.74 -11.65 -4.83
CA ASP A 30 -3.24 -10.42 -5.51
C ASP A 30 -3.18 -9.20 -4.58
N TYR A 31 -3.59 -9.36 -3.32
CA TYR A 31 -3.50 -8.32 -2.30
C TYR A 31 -2.05 -7.86 -2.08
N ALA A 32 -1.12 -8.81 -1.90
CA ALA A 32 0.28 -8.51 -1.67
C ALA A 32 0.91 -7.75 -2.85
N LEU A 33 0.64 -8.19 -4.08
CA LEU A 33 1.15 -7.53 -5.29
C LEU A 33 0.63 -6.09 -5.41
N ARG A 34 -0.68 -5.87 -5.20
CA ARG A 34 -1.26 -4.52 -5.22
C ARG A 34 -0.72 -3.64 -4.11
N ALA A 35 -0.52 -4.19 -2.91
CA ALA A 35 0.02 -3.47 -1.77
C ALA A 35 1.44 -2.96 -2.04
N VAL A 36 2.29 -3.78 -2.68
CA VAL A 36 3.65 -3.38 -3.06
C VAL A 36 3.62 -2.22 -4.07
N VAL A 37 2.81 -2.32 -5.12
CA VAL A 37 2.68 -1.25 -6.12
C VAL A 37 2.23 0.04 -5.47
N ARG A 38 1.15 0.00 -4.68
CA ARG A 38 0.64 1.18 -3.95
C ARG A 38 1.69 1.78 -3.02
N ALA A 39 2.44 0.95 -2.31
CA ALA A 39 3.49 1.43 -1.41
C ALA A 39 4.61 2.16 -2.18
N LYS A 40 4.99 1.67 -3.37
CA LYS A 40 5.99 2.30 -4.22
C LYS A 40 5.49 3.60 -4.85
N GLU A 41 4.24 3.64 -5.31
CA GLU A 41 3.61 4.86 -5.80
C GLU A 41 3.51 5.93 -4.69
N ALA A 42 3.13 5.53 -3.47
CA ALA A 42 3.11 6.43 -2.33
C ALA A 42 4.53 6.92 -1.94
N GLN A 43 5.56 6.09 -2.10
CA GLN A 43 6.95 6.53 -1.94
C GLN A 43 7.34 7.59 -2.99
N ALA A 44 6.82 7.50 -4.21
CA ALA A 44 7.05 8.56 -5.20
C ALA A 44 6.45 9.90 -4.77
N ILE A 45 5.36 9.92 -3.99
CA ILE A 45 4.85 11.17 -3.39
C ILE A 45 5.84 11.73 -2.36
N ARG A 46 6.56 10.87 -1.63
CA ARG A 46 7.57 11.31 -0.65
C ARG A 46 8.73 12.08 -1.29
N ARG A 47 8.98 11.95 -2.60
CA ARG A 47 10.00 12.76 -3.31
C ARG A 47 9.67 14.25 -3.33
N PHE A 48 8.40 14.61 -3.18
CA PHE A 48 7.95 16.00 -3.10
C PHE A 48 8.01 16.57 -1.67
N LYS A 49 8.40 15.75 -0.67
CA LYS A 49 8.60 16.22 0.70
C LYS A 49 9.78 17.18 0.74
N GLY A 50 9.52 18.45 1.03
CA GLY A 50 10.54 19.52 1.06
C GLY A 50 10.80 20.17 -0.30
N SER A 51 10.12 19.76 -1.38
CA SER A 51 10.31 20.34 -2.71
C SER A 51 9.63 21.69 -2.92
N GLY A 52 9.00 22.26 -1.89
CA GLY A 52 8.29 23.54 -1.98
C GLY A 52 7.03 23.53 -2.85
N ILE A 53 6.56 22.36 -3.31
CA ILE A 53 5.41 22.25 -4.23
C ILE A 53 4.08 22.70 -3.61
N TRP A 54 4.03 22.81 -2.28
CA TRP A 54 2.84 23.23 -1.56
C TRP A 54 3.07 24.59 -0.91
N THR A 55 2.33 25.60 -1.38
CA THR A 55 2.42 27.02 -1.00
C THR A 55 1.29 27.46 -0.06
N GLY A 56 0.75 26.54 0.76
CA GLY A 56 -0.29 26.85 1.73
C GLY A 56 0.24 27.22 3.13
N ASP A 57 -0.61 27.78 3.97
CA ASP A 57 -0.34 28.00 5.41
C ASP A 57 -1.00 26.88 6.24
N LEU A 58 -0.19 25.99 6.80
CA LEU A 58 -0.66 24.88 7.66
C LEU A 58 -1.36 25.38 8.92
N GLY A 59 -0.93 26.53 9.45
CA GLY A 59 -1.51 27.14 10.65
C GLY A 59 -2.93 27.62 10.37
N ARG A 60 -3.19 28.21 9.19
CA ARG A 60 -4.53 28.66 8.79
C ARG A 60 -5.50 27.50 8.64
N THR A 61 -5.11 26.40 8.01
CA THR A 61 -5.96 25.20 7.82
C THR A 61 -6.25 24.46 9.12
N ARG A 62 -5.33 24.48 10.09
CA ARG A 62 -5.53 23.82 11.39
C ARG A 62 -6.44 24.62 12.32
N ARG A 63 -6.41 25.95 12.25
CA ARG A 63 -7.27 26.84 13.06
C ARG A 63 -8.74 26.82 12.64
N SER A 64 -9.06 26.37 11.43
CA SER A 64 -10.44 26.29 10.93
C SER A 64 -11.13 24.95 11.22
N ARG A 65 -10.50 24.04 11.96
CA ARG A 65 -11.18 22.84 12.46
C ARG A 65 -11.95 23.22 13.73
N VAL A 66 -13.23 23.51 13.55
CA VAL A 66 -14.25 23.60 14.61
C VAL A 66 -14.97 22.27 14.69
#